data_AF-A0A7X7LBD2-F1
#
_entry.id   AF-A0A7X7LBD2-F1
#
_cell.length_a   1.000
_cell.length_b   1.000
_cell.length_c   1.000
_cell.angle_alpha   90.00
_cell.angle_beta   90.00
_cell.angle_gamma   90.00
#
_symmetry.space_group_name_H-M   'P 1'
#
loop_
_entity.id
_entity.type
_entity.pdbx_description
1 polymer ?
#
loop_
_entity_poly.entity_id
_entity_poly.type
_entity_poly.pdbx_seq_one_letter_code
_entity_poly.pdbx_strand_id
1 'polypeptide(L)'
;MRDSAVQNLSWVDEFIANVRSYVFVRVEDAVLIRRPNRVHKLNETGARILGALLDGALIADVLARIGNAPGRVRETAAFLCAVRQALDGGAGAFPSGPAVDVAPAALNVTALPVLAEIALTHRCNLRCAFCYAGCGCAGAPGGAARTMATVDAERILGVIWHRARVPSVSFTGGEPALVNDLPRLVRHAKHLGMRVNLITNGTVVTERLARTLRDHGLDSAQVSIEGVTAAVHERITGVAGSFGLTVAGARHLAAAGIVTHTNTTLCRWNAAEAALLPEFARDVLAFPRFSMNLMMPVGAAAQDESLVIGYAEAGAHIEAVRTAAELAGVEFMWYSPVPLCLYNTIANGLGNKGCSACDGLLSIGPGGDVLPCSSWDEPVGNLLAEPFEKVWSSRAAARCRAKMFAHPRCAACEHFTACHGACPLYWRHRGYEELPWRPHC
;
A
#
# COMPACT_ATOMS: atom_id res chain seq x y z
N MET A 1 4.86 -47.20 -16.97
CA MET A 1 3.60 -47.04 -16.23
C MET A 1 3.10 -45.60 -16.41
N ARG A 2 2.05 -45.47 -17.22
CA ARG A 2 1.05 -44.37 -17.30
C ARG A 2 1.51 -42.93 -17.56
N ASP A 3 1.58 -42.68 -18.86
CA ASP A 3 1.31 -41.46 -19.63
C ASP A 3 -0.07 -40.80 -19.30
N SER A 4 -0.38 -40.58 -18.02
CA SER A 4 -1.74 -40.25 -17.53
C SER A 4 -1.98 -38.80 -17.09
N ALA A 5 -1.15 -37.86 -17.51
CA ALA A 5 -1.36 -36.46 -17.15
C ALA A 5 -1.02 -35.51 -18.32
N VAL A 6 -1.76 -35.64 -19.42
CA VAL A 6 -2.28 -34.38 -19.98
C VAL A 6 -3.26 -33.90 -18.91
N GLN A 7 -2.77 -33.12 -17.94
CA GLN A 7 -3.63 -32.53 -16.93
C GLN A 7 -4.74 -31.79 -17.67
N ASN A 8 -5.98 -32.22 -17.46
CA ASN A 8 -7.12 -31.58 -18.10
C ASN A 8 -7.13 -30.10 -17.67
N LEU A 9 -6.86 -29.19 -18.61
CA LEU A 9 -6.84 -27.75 -18.38
C LEU A 9 -8.24 -27.12 -18.50
N SER A 10 -9.32 -27.93 -18.56
CA SER A 10 -10.70 -27.44 -18.66
C SER A 10 -11.13 -26.55 -17.49
N TRP A 11 -10.43 -26.59 -16.35
CA TRP A 11 -10.71 -25.74 -15.19
C TRP A 11 -10.18 -24.32 -15.33
N VAL A 12 -9.26 -24.06 -16.27
CA VAL A 12 -8.48 -22.82 -16.34
C VAL A 12 -9.38 -21.62 -16.63
N ASP A 13 -10.27 -21.72 -17.61
CA ASP A 13 -11.10 -20.59 -18.03
C ASP A 13 -12.05 -20.14 -16.90
N GLU A 14 -12.66 -21.10 -16.20
CA GLU A 14 -13.50 -20.82 -15.02
C GLU A 14 -12.69 -20.21 -13.88
N PHE A 15 -11.51 -20.78 -13.59
CA PHE A 15 -10.61 -20.24 -12.58
C PHE A 15 -10.20 -18.79 -12.88
N ILE A 16 -9.83 -18.49 -14.12
CA ILE A 16 -9.44 -17.14 -14.55
C ILE A 16 -10.60 -16.16 -14.42
N ALA A 17 -11.81 -16.56 -14.80
CA ALA A 17 -13.01 -15.75 -14.61
C ALA A 17 -13.23 -15.38 -13.13
N ASN A 18 -13.02 -16.34 -12.22
CA ASN A 18 -13.20 -16.14 -10.78
C ASN A 18 -12.13 -15.23 -10.14
N VAL A 19 -10.89 -15.27 -10.63
CA VAL A 19 -9.80 -14.47 -10.03
C VAL A 19 -9.59 -13.10 -10.68
N ARG A 20 -10.18 -12.85 -11.87
CA ARG A 20 -9.92 -11.65 -12.70
C ARG A 20 -10.05 -10.32 -11.96
N SER A 21 -11.00 -10.19 -11.04
CA SER A 21 -11.20 -8.95 -10.25
C SER A 21 -10.12 -8.72 -9.18
N TYR A 22 -9.36 -9.75 -8.82
CA TYR A 22 -8.42 -9.75 -7.70
C TYR A 22 -6.96 -9.77 -8.13
N VAL A 23 -6.67 -10.13 -9.38
CA VAL A 23 -5.31 -10.19 -9.91
C VAL A 23 -5.12 -9.27 -11.10
N PHE A 24 -3.87 -8.89 -11.34
CA PHE A 24 -3.46 -8.14 -12.52
C PHE A 24 -2.09 -8.65 -12.96
N VAL A 25 -1.93 -8.96 -14.23
CA VAL A 25 -0.63 -9.32 -14.79
C VAL A 25 -0.08 -8.14 -15.55
N ARG A 26 1.17 -7.80 -15.23
CA ARG A 26 1.92 -6.79 -15.95
C ARG A 26 3.06 -7.47 -16.70
N VAL A 27 2.95 -7.47 -18.02
CA VAL A 27 3.88 -8.18 -18.90
C VAL A 27 5.21 -7.42 -19.01
N GLU A 28 5.17 -6.09 -18.89
CA GLU A 28 6.31 -5.17 -19.03
C GLU A 28 7.47 -5.49 -18.07
N ASP A 29 7.15 -5.94 -16.86
CA ASP A 29 8.14 -6.40 -15.88
C ASP A 29 7.83 -7.80 -15.34
N ALA A 30 7.02 -8.57 -16.07
CA ALA A 30 6.67 -9.97 -15.77
C ALA A 30 6.26 -10.20 -14.32
N VAL A 31 5.24 -9.49 -13.84
CA VAL A 31 4.71 -9.66 -12.48
C VAL A 31 3.23 -10.00 -12.45
N LEU A 32 2.86 -10.83 -11.48
CA LEU A 32 1.49 -11.07 -11.04
C LEU A 32 1.24 -10.24 -9.78
N ILE A 33 0.33 -9.28 -9.87
CA ILE A 33 -0.10 -8.44 -8.75
C ILE A 33 -1.43 -8.99 -8.23
N ARG A 34 -1.40 -9.62 -7.06
CA ARG A 34 -2.61 -9.85 -6.26
C ARG A 34 -2.96 -8.54 -5.56
N ARG A 35 -4.08 -7.96 -5.98
CA ARG A 35 -4.52 -6.63 -5.54
C ARG A 35 -4.75 -6.64 -4.02
N PRO A 36 -4.35 -5.56 -3.31
CA PRO A 36 -3.83 -4.33 -3.88
C PRO A 36 -2.32 -4.36 -4.21
N ASN A 37 -1.49 -5.12 -3.50
CA ASN A 37 -0.04 -4.91 -3.53
C ASN A 37 0.86 -6.15 -3.32
N ARG A 38 0.31 -7.38 -3.33
CA ARG A 38 1.15 -8.58 -3.26
C ARG A 38 1.68 -8.90 -4.66
N VAL A 39 2.99 -8.88 -4.82
CA VAL A 39 3.64 -9.04 -6.13
C VAL A 39 4.39 -10.36 -6.18
N HIS A 40 4.20 -11.09 -7.26
CA HIS A 40 4.96 -12.29 -7.58
C HIS A 40 5.67 -12.10 -8.90
N LYS A 41 6.96 -12.47 -8.94
CA LYS A 41 7.72 -12.47 -10.18
C LYS A 41 7.36 -13.69 -11.01
N LEU A 42 7.06 -13.47 -12.28
CA LEU A 42 6.88 -14.50 -13.28
C LEU A 42 8.09 -14.49 -14.22
N ASN A 43 8.31 -15.59 -14.93
CA ASN A 43 9.11 -15.54 -16.15
C ASN A 43 8.29 -14.92 -17.31
N GLU A 44 8.95 -14.52 -18.40
CA GLU A 44 8.28 -13.83 -19.52
C GLU A 44 7.16 -14.66 -20.14
N THR A 45 7.37 -15.97 -20.29
CA THR A 45 6.40 -16.88 -20.89
C THR A 45 5.14 -16.99 -20.03
N GLY A 46 5.30 -17.17 -18.72
CA GLY A 46 4.20 -17.22 -17.76
C GLY A 46 3.42 -15.91 -17.70
N ALA A 47 4.10 -14.77 -17.77
CA ALA A 47 3.45 -13.47 -17.84
C ALA A 47 2.60 -13.30 -19.12
N ARG A 48 3.09 -13.73 -20.28
CA ARG A 48 2.33 -13.69 -21.54
C ARG A 48 1.13 -14.64 -21.52
N ILE A 49 1.30 -15.85 -20.98
CA ILE A 49 0.22 -16.84 -20.84
C ILE A 49 -0.89 -16.28 -19.95
N LEU A 50 -0.54 -15.85 -18.73
CA LEU A 50 -1.54 -15.39 -17.76
C LEU A 50 -2.15 -14.04 -18.17
N GLY A 51 -1.37 -13.16 -18.81
CA GLY A 51 -1.87 -11.92 -19.41
C GLY A 51 -2.93 -12.18 -20.47
N ALA A 52 -2.67 -13.08 -21.44
CA ALA A 52 -3.64 -13.42 -22.47
C ALA A 52 -4.95 -14.00 -21.91
N LEU A 53 -4.87 -14.87 -20.91
CA LEU A 53 -6.04 -15.43 -20.24
C LEU A 53 -6.86 -14.35 -19.51
N LEU A 54 -6.19 -13.45 -18.78
CA LEU A 54 -6.85 -12.35 -18.07
C LEU A 54 -7.48 -11.32 -19.02
N ASP A 55 -6.89 -11.13 -20.21
CA ASP A 55 -7.43 -10.30 -21.30
C ASP A 55 -8.57 -11.00 -22.08
N GLY A 56 -8.92 -12.24 -21.72
CA GLY A 56 -10.11 -12.94 -22.21
C GLY A 56 -9.89 -14.04 -23.25
N ALA A 57 -8.64 -14.41 -23.54
CA ALA A 57 -8.37 -15.60 -24.35
C ALA A 57 -8.76 -16.88 -23.59
N LEU A 58 -9.23 -17.91 -24.31
CA LEU A 58 -9.45 -19.23 -23.73
C LEU A 58 -8.13 -20.01 -23.68
N ILE A 59 -8.02 -20.97 -22.76
CA ILE A 59 -6.83 -21.83 -22.66
C ILE A 59 -6.56 -22.58 -23.97
N ALA A 60 -7.60 -22.97 -24.71
CA ALA A 60 -7.47 -23.59 -26.02
C ALA A 60 -6.72 -22.69 -27.03
N ASP A 61 -7.02 -21.38 -27.04
CA ASP A 61 -6.35 -20.40 -27.91
C ASP A 61 -4.89 -20.20 -27.52
N VAL A 62 -4.61 -20.18 -26.21
CA VAL A 62 -3.25 -20.08 -25.68
C VAL A 62 -2.43 -21.30 -26.08
N LEU A 63 -2.97 -22.51 -25.92
CA LEU A 63 -2.32 -23.77 -26.32
C LEU A 63 -2.03 -23.80 -27.83
N ALA A 64 -2.98 -23.34 -28.66
CA ALA A 64 -2.80 -23.24 -30.10
C ALA A 64 -1.62 -22.31 -30.50
N ARG A 65 -1.40 -21.22 -29.74
CA ARG A 65 -0.29 -20.28 -29.98
C ARG A 65 1.06 -20.78 -29.51
N ILE A 66 1.13 -21.42 -28.33
CA ILE A 66 2.40 -21.91 -27.77
C ILE A 66 2.86 -23.23 -28.41
N GLY A 67 1.96 -23.93 -29.08
CA GLY A 67 2.19 -25.19 -29.78
C GLY A 67 1.93 -26.43 -28.92
N ASN A 68 1.43 -27.48 -29.57
CA ASN A 68 0.92 -28.70 -28.91
C ASN A 68 2.01 -29.75 -28.59
N ALA A 69 3.28 -29.34 -28.50
CA ALA A 69 4.34 -30.26 -28.10
C ALA A 69 4.08 -30.75 -26.66
N PRO A 70 4.09 -32.07 -26.38
CA PRO A 70 3.70 -32.60 -25.07
C PRO A 70 4.47 -32.00 -23.88
N GLY A 71 5.75 -31.66 -24.07
CA GLY A 71 6.56 -30.96 -23.06
C GLY A 71 5.98 -29.59 -22.68
N ARG A 72 5.67 -28.74 -23.67
CA ARG A 72 5.16 -27.38 -23.44
C ARG A 72 3.79 -27.37 -22.78
N VAL A 73 2.92 -28.31 -23.16
CA VAL A 73 1.59 -28.47 -22.54
C VAL A 73 1.75 -28.85 -21.06
N ARG A 74 2.68 -29.76 -20.73
CA ARG A 74 2.96 -30.15 -19.34
C ARG A 74 3.53 -28.99 -18.52
N GLU A 75 4.49 -28.24 -19.06
CA GLU A 75 5.06 -27.05 -18.39
C GLU A 75 4.00 -25.97 -18.15
N THR A 76 3.15 -25.71 -19.13
CA THR A 76 2.03 -24.76 -19.02
C THR A 76 1.05 -25.20 -17.94
N ALA A 77 0.72 -26.49 -17.89
CA ALA A 77 -0.16 -27.04 -16.87
C ALA A 77 0.43 -26.93 -15.46
N ALA A 78 1.73 -27.26 -15.31
CA ALA A 78 2.44 -27.10 -14.04
C ALA A 78 2.45 -25.64 -13.57
N PHE A 79 2.73 -24.70 -14.48
CA PHE A 79 2.68 -23.27 -14.21
C PHE A 79 1.30 -22.81 -13.74
N LEU A 80 0.23 -23.14 -14.47
CA LEU A 80 -1.14 -22.74 -14.12
C LEU A 80 -1.59 -23.37 -12.80
N CYS A 81 -1.23 -24.63 -12.53
CA CYS A 81 -1.48 -25.26 -11.23
C CYS A 81 -0.77 -24.52 -10.09
N ALA A 82 0.49 -24.11 -10.29
CA ALA A 82 1.24 -23.35 -9.29
C ALA A 82 0.61 -21.96 -9.04
N VAL A 83 0.16 -21.27 -10.10
CA VAL A 83 -0.58 -20.00 -9.99
C VAL A 83 -1.88 -20.20 -9.21
N ARG A 84 -2.65 -21.25 -9.53
CA ARG A 84 -3.88 -21.57 -8.80
C ARG A 84 -3.61 -21.83 -7.32
N GLN A 85 -2.63 -22.65 -6.99
CA GLN A 85 -2.26 -22.94 -5.60
C GLN A 85 -1.78 -21.69 -4.85
N ALA A 86 -1.01 -20.81 -5.50
CA ALA A 86 -0.57 -19.55 -4.92
C ALA A 86 -1.72 -18.57 -4.63
N LEU A 87 -2.79 -18.61 -5.44
CA LEU A 87 -3.97 -17.76 -5.27
C LEU A 87 -5.00 -18.37 -4.30
N ASP A 88 -5.13 -19.70 -4.25
CA ASP A 88 -6.00 -20.44 -3.33
C ASP A 88 -5.40 -20.54 -1.91
N GLY A 89 -4.07 -20.63 -1.78
CA GLY A 89 -3.38 -20.76 -0.51
C GLY A 89 -3.34 -19.46 0.29
N GLY A 90 -3.88 -19.47 1.52
CA GLY A 90 -3.93 -18.29 2.40
C GLY A 90 -2.59 -17.58 2.64
N ALA A 91 -1.46 -18.30 2.53
CA ALA A 91 -0.11 -17.73 2.66
C ALA A 91 0.36 -16.93 1.43
N GLY A 92 -0.24 -17.14 0.25
CA GLY A 92 0.11 -16.44 -0.98
C GLY A 92 1.51 -16.75 -1.52
N ALA A 93 2.17 -17.83 -1.08
CA ALA A 93 3.45 -18.26 -1.62
C ALA A 93 3.25 -19.29 -2.74
N PHE A 94 4.10 -19.25 -3.76
CA PHE A 94 4.16 -20.33 -4.75
C PHE A 94 4.71 -21.60 -4.07
N PRO A 95 4.05 -22.75 -4.24
CA PRO A 95 4.55 -24.00 -3.68
C PRO A 95 5.82 -24.44 -4.41
N SER A 96 6.76 -25.06 -3.69
CA SER A 96 7.94 -25.67 -4.32
C SER A 96 7.50 -26.69 -5.37
N GLY A 97 8.06 -26.61 -6.56
CA GLY A 97 7.66 -27.48 -7.67
C GLY A 97 8.40 -27.16 -8.96
N PRO A 98 8.16 -27.94 -10.02
CA PRO A 98 8.90 -27.83 -11.29
C PRO A 98 8.67 -26.51 -12.04
N ALA A 99 7.69 -25.71 -11.62
CA ALA A 99 7.38 -24.40 -12.20
C ALA A 99 7.92 -23.22 -11.36
N VAL A 100 8.67 -23.50 -10.28
CA VAL A 100 9.10 -22.49 -9.30
C VAL A 100 10.59 -22.60 -9.06
N ASP A 101 11.33 -21.59 -9.51
CA ASP A 101 12.74 -21.41 -9.22
C ASP A 101 12.93 -20.45 -8.05
N VAL A 102 13.92 -20.76 -7.20
CA VAL A 102 14.28 -19.91 -6.05
C VAL A 102 15.66 -19.31 -6.29
N ALA A 103 15.74 -17.98 -6.24
CA ALA A 103 16.97 -17.22 -6.40
C ALA A 103 17.11 -16.18 -5.27
N PRO A 104 18.35 -15.72 -4.95
CA PRO A 104 18.56 -14.60 -4.04
C PRO A 104 17.73 -13.38 -4.46
N ALA A 105 17.09 -12.72 -3.50
CA ALA A 105 16.27 -11.55 -3.77
C ALA A 105 17.15 -10.40 -4.31
N ALA A 106 16.72 -9.78 -5.42
CA ALA A 106 17.30 -8.56 -5.94
C ALA A 106 16.61 -7.33 -5.35
N LEU A 107 17.34 -6.21 -5.27
CA LEU A 107 16.73 -4.89 -5.06
C LEU A 107 15.81 -4.57 -6.25
N ASN A 108 14.58 -4.15 -5.97
CA ASN A 108 13.57 -3.74 -6.94
C ASN A 108 13.17 -4.87 -7.92
N VAL A 109 12.18 -5.68 -7.52
CA VAL A 109 11.64 -6.77 -8.37
C VAL A 109 10.70 -6.26 -9.48
N THR A 110 10.26 -5.01 -9.39
CA THR A 110 9.34 -4.33 -10.31
C THR A 110 9.99 -3.12 -10.96
N ALA A 111 9.81 -2.93 -12.26
CA ALA A 111 10.28 -1.74 -12.98
C ALA A 111 9.31 -0.56 -12.85
N LEU A 112 8.02 -0.87 -12.72
CA LEU A 112 6.91 0.09 -12.64
C LEU A 112 6.29 0.08 -11.23
N PRO A 113 5.65 1.19 -10.80
CA PRO A 113 4.98 1.24 -9.49
C PRO A 113 3.88 0.20 -9.39
N VAL A 114 3.60 -0.30 -8.19
CA VAL A 114 2.61 -1.35 -7.90
C VAL A 114 1.33 -0.74 -7.31
N LEU A 115 1.50 0.33 -6.55
CA LEU A 115 0.46 1.13 -5.91
C LEU A 115 0.55 2.58 -6.39
N ALA A 116 -0.61 3.23 -6.43
CA ALA A 116 -0.69 4.67 -6.65
C ALA A 116 -1.61 5.32 -5.61
N GLU A 117 -1.27 6.53 -5.23
CA GLU A 117 -2.10 7.37 -4.37
C GLU A 117 -2.13 8.80 -4.91
N ILE A 118 -3.30 9.43 -4.80
CA ILE A 118 -3.50 10.82 -5.20
C ILE A 118 -4.02 11.59 -3.99
N ALA A 119 -3.21 12.52 -3.51
CA ALA A 119 -3.65 13.55 -2.59
C ALA A 119 -4.54 14.54 -3.36
N LEU A 120 -5.86 14.44 -3.18
CA LEU A 120 -6.82 15.28 -3.92
C LEU A 120 -6.79 16.73 -3.43
N THR A 121 -6.43 16.94 -2.17
CA THR A 121 -6.39 18.25 -1.55
C THR A 121 -5.42 18.27 -0.37
N HIS A 122 -4.89 19.44 -0.03
CA HIS A 122 -4.24 19.69 1.27
C HIS A 122 -5.20 20.33 2.30
N ARG A 123 -6.48 20.49 1.96
CA ARG A 123 -7.50 20.92 2.92
C ARG A 123 -7.90 19.77 3.82
N CYS A 124 -7.97 20.02 5.12
CA CYS A 124 -8.48 19.08 6.11
C CYS A 124 -9.32 19.84 7.14
N ASN A 125 -10.29 19.15 7.73
CA ASN A 125 -11.12 19.64 8.82
C ASN A 125 -10.60 19.25 10.21
N LEU A 126 -9.47 18.55 10.28
CA LEU A 126 -8.74 18.21 11.51
C LEU A 126 -7.38 18.94 11.56
N ARG A 127 -6.70 18.87 12.71
CA ARG A 127 -5.38 19.48 12.96
C ARG A 127 -4.44 18.48 13.64
N CYS A 128 -4.25 17.33 13.00
CA CYS A 128 -3.50 16.23 13.61
C CYS A 128 -2.07 16.64 13.95
N ALA A 129 -1.63 16.34 15.18
CA ALA A 129 -0.31 16.73 15.68
C ALA A 129 0.85 16.16 14.84
N PHE A 130 0.63 15.01 14.19
CA PHE A 130 1.62 14.35 13.33
C PHE A 130 1.51 14.69 11.83
N CYS A 131 0.64 15.62 11.43
CA CYS A 131 0.26 15.78 10.01
C CYS A 131 1.47 16.12 9.12
N TYR A 132 1.73 15.27 8.13
CA TYR A 132 2.74 15.54 7.09
C TYR A 132 2.24 16.55 6.05
N ALA A 133 0.93 16.59 5.78
CA ALA A 133 0.32 17.44 4.76
C ALA A 133 0.21 18.93 5.19
N GLY A 134 0.60 19.26 6.42
CA GLY A 134 0.67 20.65 6.89
C GLY A 134 -0.68 21.36 6.99
N CYS A 135 -1.78 20.62 7.18
CA CYS A 135 -3.13 21.16 7.22
C CYS A 135 -3.37 22.07 8.43
N GLY A 136 -3.00 23.36 8.32
CA GLY A 136 -3.44 24.42 9.24
C GLY A 136 -2.53 24.74 10.43
N CYS A 137 -1.29 24.27 10.46
CA CYS A 137 -0.31 24.64 11.49
C CYS A 137 0.68 25.66 10.93
N ALA A 138 1.00 26.71 11.69
CA ALA A 138 2.04 27.67 11.33
C ALA A 138 3.38 26.93 11.17
N GLY A 139 3.95 26.94 9.97
CA GLY A 139 5.25 26.31 9.68
C GLY A 139 5.26 25.15 8.68
N ALA A 140 4.15 24.86 7.99
CA ALA A 140 4.20 23.96 6.84
C ALA A 140 5.08 24.56 5.71
N PRO A 141 6.14 23.88 5.24
CA PRO A 141 6.91 24.32 4.10
C PRO A 141 6.05 24.15 2.83
N GLY A 142 5.63 25.28 2.25
CA GLY A 142 5.22 25.37 0.85
C GLY A 142 3.90 24.70 0.47
N GLY A 143 2.77 25.40 0.67
CA GLY A 143 1.58 25.16 -0.13
C GLY A 143 0.32 25.77 0.46
N ALA A 144 -0.21 26.80 -0.19
CA ALA A 144 -1.60 27.22 0.00
C ALA A 144 -2.54 25.99 -0.10
N ALA A 145 -3.69 26.04 0.57
CA ALA A 145 -4.74 25.02 0.56
C ALA A 145 -5.18 24.63 -0.87
N ARG A 146 -4.39 23.79 -1.54
CA ARG A 146 -4.55 23.42 -2.94
C ARG A 146 -5.45 22.21 -3.03
N THR A 147 -6.41 22.27 -3.95
CA THR A 147 -7.26 21.14 -4.34
C THR A 147 -7.00 20.89 -5.81
N MET A 148 -6.77 19.63 -6.17
CA MET A 148 -6.58 19.21 -7.55
C MET A 148 -7.86 19.46 -8.33
N ALA A 149 -7.75 20.02 -9.53
CA ALA A 149 -8.90 20.15 -10.41
C ALA A 149 -9.35 18.76 -10.88
N THR A 150 -10.66 18.55 -11.00
CA THR A 150 -11.23 17.24 -11.38
C THR A 150 -10.69 16.73 -12.71
N VAL A 151 -10.52 17.63 -13.70
CA VAL A 151 -9.94 17.29 -15.00
C VAL A 151 -8.48 16.80 -14.90
N ASP A 152 -7.70 17.40 -14.00
CA ASP A 152 -6.32 16.99 -13.75
C ASP A 152 -6.26 15.63 -13.06
N ALA A 153 -7.15 15.39 -12.09
CA ALA A 153 -7.29 14.10 -11.43
C ALA A 153 -7.68 13.00 -12.42
N GLU A 154 -8.66 13.23 -13.29
CA GLU A 154 -9.06 12.29 -14.36
C GLU A 154 -7.89 12.02 -15.33
N ARG A 155 -7.16 13.06 -15.74
CA ARG A 155 -5.95 12.91 -16.56
C ARG A 155 -4.89 12.04 -15.88
N ILE A 156 -4.61 12.31 -14.60
CA ILE A 156 -3.63 11.55 -13.80
C ILE A 156 -4.07 10.10 -13.63
N LEU A 157 -5.36 9.83 -13.39
CA LEU A 157 -5.90 8.47 -13.35
C LEU A 157 -5.66 7.73 -14.67
N GLY A 158 -5.87 8.39 -15.80
CA GLY A 158 -5.51 7.86 -17.13
C GLY A 158 -4.02 7.54 -17.26
N VAL A 159 -3.13 8.42 -16.77
CA VAL A 159 -1.68 8.18 -16.75
C VAL A 159 -1.32 6.97 -15.88
N ILE A 160 -1.90 6.87 -14.67
CA ILE A 160 -1.66 5.77 -13.74
C ILE A 160 -2.04 4.42 -14.37
N TRP A 161 -3.21 4.36 -15.00
CA TRP A 161 -3.70 3.14 -15.63
C TRP A 161 -2.94 2.79 -16.91
N HIS A 162 -2.84 3.73 -17.87
CA HIS A 162 -2.32 3.42 -19.20
C HIS A 162 -0.79 3.44 -19.31
N ARG A 163 -0.11 4.26 -18.50
CA ARG A 163 1.36 4.46 -18.59
C ARG A 163 2.09 3.80 -17.44
N ALA A 164 1.65 4.07 -16.20
CA ALA A 164 2.26 3.47 -15.03
C ALA A 164 1.81 2.00 -14.81
N ARG A 165 0.73 1.57 -15.50
CA ARG A 165 0.21 0.20 -15.47
C ARG A 165 -0.07 -0.27 -14.04
N VAL A 166 -0.66 0.64 -13.24
CA VAL A 166 -1.03 0.39 -11.86
C VAL A 166 -2.52 0.05 -11.80
N PRO A 167 -2.91 -1.12 -11.27
CA PRO A 167 -4.30 -1.57 -11.28
C PRO A 167 -5.15 -1.01 -10.14
N SER A 168 -4.62 -0.08 -9.34
CA SER A 168 -5.29 0.46 -8.17
C SER A 168 -4.91 1.92 -7.88
N VAL A 169 -5.79 2.63 -7.19
CA VAL A 169 -5.54 3.99 -6.71
C VAL A 169 -6.15 4.19 -5.32
N SER A 170 -5.42 4.87 -4.44
CA SER A 170 -5.95 5.41 -3.19
C SER A 170 -6.16 6.91 -3.28
N PHE A 171 -7.36 7.39 -2.98
CA PHE A 171 -7.60 8.83 -2.79
C PHE A 171 -7.28 9.20 -1.34
N THR A 172 -6.43 10.21 -1.17
CA THR A 172 -5.88 10.66 0.13
C THR A 172 -5.70 12.18 0.12
N GLY A 173 -4.84 12.70 1.01
CA GLY A 173 -4.41 14.10 1.08
C GLY A 173 -4.59 14.65 2.49
N GLY A 174 -5.20 15.83 2.61
CA GLY A 174 -5.80 16.29 3.85
C GLY A 174 -7.03 15.45 4.17
N GLU A 175 -8.21 15.89 3.73
CA GLU A 175 -9.43 15.07 3.77
C GLU A 175 -10.07 14.98 2.39
N PRO A 176 -9.93 13.84 1.67
CA PRO A 176 -10.52 13.69 0.33
C PRO A 176 -12.04 13.72 0.33
N ALA A 177 -12.72 13.36 1.43
CA ALA A 177 -14.18 13.43 1.51
C ALA A 177 -14.72 14.88 1.55
N LEU A 178 -13.86 15.90 1.69
CA LEU A 178 -14.23 17.31 1.47
C LEU A 178 -14.26 17.71 -0.01
N VAL A 179 -13.81 16.86 -0.92
CA VAL A 179 -13.80 17.14 -2.36
C VAL A 179 -15.15 16.71 -2.95
N ASN A 180 -15.95 17.70 -3.37
CA ASN A 180 -17.31 17.47 -3.90
C ASN A 180 -17.34 16.46 -5.06
N ASP A 181 -16.31 16.45 -5.90
CA ASP A 181 -16.20 15.57 -7.06
C ASP A 181 -15.62 14.18 -6.74
N LEU A 182 -15.35 13.85 -5.47
CA LEU A 182 -14.84 12.53 -5.09
C LEU A 182 -15.67 11.36 -5.67
N PRO A 183 -17.02 11.34 -5.61
CA PRO A 183 -17.81 10.26 -6.23
C PRO A 183 -17.60 10.14 -7.74
N ARG A 184 -17.43 11.27 -8.44
CA ARG A 184 -17.12 11.27 -9.88
C ARG A 184 -15.75 10.64 -10.15
N LEU A 185 -14.74 10.98 -9.35
CA LEU A 185 -13.39 10.44 -9.49
C LEU A 185 -13.34 8.94 -9.18
N VAL A 186 -14.07 8.48 -8.16
CA VAL A 186 -14.25 7.05 -7.87
C VAL A 186 -14.82 6.35 -9.09
N ARG A 187 -15.93 6.83 -9.65
CA ARG A 187 -16.54 6.24 -10.86
C ARG A 187 -15.57 6.23 -12.05
N HIS A 188 -14.84 7.32 -12.26
CA HIS A 188 -13.87 7.42 -13.35
C HIS A 188 -12.76 6.36 -13.22
N ALA A 189 -12.16 6.23 -12.04
CA ALA A 189 -11.13 5.22 -11.78
C ALA A 189 -11.69 3.79 -11.95
N LYS A 190 -12.94 3.54 -11.56
CA LYS A 190 -13.61 2.25 -11.78
C LYS A 190 -13.86 1.95 -13.25
N HIS A 191 -14.25 2.93 -14.06
CA HIS A 191 -14.39 2.74 -15.51
C HIS A 191 -13.06 2.42 -16.21
N LEU A 192 -11.93 2.89 -15.66
CA LEU A 192 -10.60 2.50 -16.14
C LEU A 192 -10.24 1.05 -15.77
N GLY A 193 -10.98 0.38 -14.88
CA GLY A 193 -10.70 -0.99 -14.43
C GLY A 193 -9.89 -1.09 -13.13
N MET A 194 -9.72 0.04 -12.43
CA MET A 194 -8.92 0.11 -11.20
C MET A 194 -9.69 -0.44 -10.00
N ARG A 195 -8.94 -0.89 -8.99
CA ARG A 195 -9.44 -1.00 -7.62
C ARG A 195 -9.26 0.35 -6.91
N VAL A 196 -10.31 0.87 -6.29
CA VAL A 196 -10.33 2.21 -5.70
C VAL A 196 -10.44 2.11 -4.19
N ASN A 197 -9.50 2.77 -3.51
CA ASN A 197 -9.45 2.88 -2.07
C ASN A 197 -9.60 4.35 -1.63
N LEU A 198 -10.22 4.57 -0.48
CA LEU A 198 -10.32 5.89 0.16
C LEU A 198 -9.54 5.88 1.48
N ILE A 199 -8.65 6.83 1.69
CA ILE A 199 -8.01 7.10 2.98
C ILE A 199 -8.65 8.35 3.55
N THR A 200 -9.34 8.25 4.68
CA THR A 200 -10.17 9.35 5.22
C THR A 200 -10.09 9.39 6.74
N ASN A 201 -10.24 10.57 7.32
CA ASN A 201 -10.48 10.74 8.75
C ASN A 201 -11.92 10.36 9.16
N GLY A 202 -12.83 10.09 8.20
CA GLY A 202 -14.18 9.60 8.45
C GLY A 202 -15.19 10.62 8.99
N THR A 203 -14.74 11.77 9.53
CA THR A 203 -15.60 12.69 10.29
C THR A 203 -16.73 13.33 9.49
N VAL A 204 -16.57 13.46 8.16
CA VAL A 204 -17.58 14.02 7.25
C VAL A 204 -18.33 12.94 6.46
N VAL A 205 -18.02 11.66 6.71
CA VAL A 205 -18.62 10.54 5.98
C VAL A 205 -20.01 10.25 6.55
N THR A 206 -21.02 10.82 5.89
CA THR A 206 -22.43 10.52 6.17
C THR A 206 -22.86 9.20 5.54
N GLU A 207 -23.95 8.62 6.04
CA GLU A 207 -24.58 7.43 5.45
C GLU A 207 -24.91 7.61 3.96
N ARG A 208 -25.39 8.81 3.58
CA ARG A 208 -25.64 9.17 2.18
C ARG A 208 -24.36 9.16 1.34
N LEU A 209 -23.29 9.78 1.83
CA LEU A 209 -22.01 9.80 1.11
C LEU A 209 -21.44 8.37 0.96
N ALA A 210 -21.48 7.56 2.02
CA ALA A 210 -21.01 6.17 1.97
C ALA A 210 -21.76 5.35 0.90
N ARG A 211 -23.09 5.46 0.85
CA ARG A 211 -23.90 4.82 -0.20
C ARG A 211 -23.54 5.33 -1.60
N THR A 212 -23.45 6.64 -1.78
CA THR A 212 -23.03 7.23 -3.06
C THR A 212 -21.66 6.70 -3.49
N LEU A 213 -20.66 6.67 -2.61
CA LEU A 213 -19.34 6.14 -2.92
C LEU A 213 -19.39 4.64 -3.31
N ARG A 214 -20.20 3.84 -2.61
CA ARG A 214 -20.44 2.44 -2.97
C ARG A 214 -21.04 2.30 -4.37
N ASP A 215 -22.08 3.07 -4.67
CA ASP A 215 -22.77 3.03 -5.97
C ASP A 215 -21.85 3.44 -7.13
N HIS A 216 -20.89 4.33 -6.86
CA HIS A 216 -19.85 4.72 -7.80
C HIS A 216 -18.68 3.71 -7.88
N GLY A 217 -18.70 2.66 -7.05
CA GLY A 217 -17.82 1.51 -7.11
C GLY A 217 -16.60 1.58 -6.20
N LEU A 218 -16.62 2.37 -5.11
CA LEU A 218 -15.55 2.35 -4.10
C LEU A 218 -15.40 0.93 -3.51
N ASP A 219 -14.20 0.36 -3.62
CA ASP A 219 -13.94 -1.02 -3.21
C ASP A 219 -13.60 -1.12 -1.72
N SER A 220 -12.78 -0.19 -1.22
CA SER A 220 -12.33 -0.18 0.17
C SER A 220 -12.13 1.22 0.74
N ALA A 221 -12.13 1.30 2.07
CA ALA A 221 -11.79 2.50 2.80
C ALA A 221 -10.92 2.19 4.01
N GLN A 222 -9.93 3.04 4.25
CA GLN A 222 -9.11 3.07 5.45
C GLN A 222 -9.46 4.31 6.25
N VAL A 223 -9.90 4.13 7.50
CA VAL A 223 -10.32 5.23 8.37
C VAL A 223 -9.27 5.49 9.45
N SER A 224 -8.77 6.71 9.53
CA SER A 224 -7.77 7.11 10.53
C SER A 224 -8.39 7.16 11.94
N ILE A 225 -7.97 6.27 12.85
CA ILE A 225 -8.37 6.27 14.26
C ILE A 225 -7.12 6.28 15.13
N GLU A 226 -6.91 7.37 15.85
CA GLU A 226 -5.65 7.60 16.59
C GLU A 226 -5.67 7.21 18.07
N GLY A 227 -6.80 6.71 18.59
CA GLY A 227 -6.96 6.26 19.96
C GLY A 227 -8.28 5.51 20.13
N VAL A 228 -8.41 4.71 21.19
CA VAL A 228 -9.65 3.98 21.50
C VAL A 228 -10.60 4.80 22.36
N THR A 229 -10.12 5.92 22.90
CA THR A 229 -10.90 6.89 23.65
C THR A 229 -10.99 8.24 22.94
N ALA A 230 -12.06 8.98 23.21
CA ALA A 230 -12.20 10.37 22.75
C ALA A 230 -11.04 11.24 23.25
N ALA A 231 -10.60 11.06 24.50
CA ALA A 231 -9.51 11.84 25.09
C ALA A 231 -8.21 11.73 24.28
N VAL A 232 -7.79 10.51 23.91
CA VAL A 232 -6.56 10.30 23.13
C VAL A 232 -6.74 10.70 21.68
N HIS A 233 -7.83 10.26 21.04
CA HIS A 233 -8.08 10.55 19.63
C HIS A 233 -8.21 12.06 19.36
N GLU A 234 -8.98 12.78 20.19
CA GLU A 234 -9.22 14.22 20.01
C GLU A 234 -7.99 15.05 20.37
N ARG A 235 -7.20 14.62 21.37
CA ARG A 235 -5.89 15.22 21.66
C ARG A 235 -4.97 15.15 20.45
N ILE A 236 -4.91 14.00 19.76
CA ILE A 236 -4.03 13.81 18.61
C ILE A 236 -4.56 14.53 17.37
N THR A 237 -5.87 14.46 17.11
CA THR A 237 -6.49 15.08 15.92
C THR A 237 -6.75 16.58 16.06
N GLY A 238 -6.66 17.12 17.27
CA GLY A 238 -6.75 18.55 17.55
C GLY A 238 -8.16 19.15 17.41
N VAL A 239 -9.20 18.32 17.39
CA VAL A 239 -10.60 18.75 17.21
C VAL A 239 -11.51 17.96 18.14
N ALA A 240 -12.24 18.67 18.99
CA ALA A 240 -13.22 18.07 19.90
C ALA A 240 -14.39 17.45 19.13
N GLY A 241 -14.88 16.30 19.60
CA GLY A 241 -15.95 15.52 18.96
C GLY A 241 -15.52 14.72 17.72
N SER A 242 -14.25 14.80 17.29
CA SER A 242 -13.78 14.08 16.10
C SER A 242 -13.89 12.56 16.28
N PHE A 243 -13.67 12.03 17.49
CA PHE A 243 -13.72 10.59 17.74
C PHE A 243 -15.08 9.97 17.40
N GLY A 244 -16.16 10.57 17.90
CA GLY A 244 -17.52 10.09 17.64
C GLY A 244 -17.89 10.14 16.16
N LEU A 245 -17.50 11.22 15.47
CA LEU A 245 -17.74 11.40 14.04
C LEU A 245 -16.94 10.38 13.21
N THR A 246 -15.68 10.14 13.55
CA THR A 246 -14.83 9.16 12.88
C THR A 246 -15.39 7.75 13.02
N VAL A 247 -15.81 7.35 14.23
CA VAL A 247 -16.43 6.03 14.48
C VAL A 247 -17.74 5.88 13.69
N ALA A 248 -18.58 6.93 13.66
CA ALA A 248 -19.80 6.92 12.86
C ALA A 248 -19.49 6.78 11.35
N GLY A 249 -18.52 7.53 10.84
CA GLY A 249 -18.09 7.46 9.45
C GLY A 249 -17.58 6.09 9.03
N ALA A 250 -16.76 5.45 9.89
CA ALA A 250 -16.29 4.08 9.68
C ALA A 250 -17.46 3.09 9.60
N ARG A 251 -18.45 3.22 10.48
CA ARG A 251 -19.67 2.38 10.46
C ARG A 251 -20.53 2.63 9.22
N HIS A 252 -20.66 3.88 8.76
CA HIS A 252 -21.40 4.19 7.54
C HIS A 252 -20.78 3.53 6.30
N LEU A 253 -19.45 3.55 6.18
CA LEU A 253 -18.73 2.89 5.08
C LEU A 253 -18.95 1.39 5.09
N ALA A 254 -18.78 0.76 6.25
CA ALA A 254 -19.00 -0.67 6.42
C ALA A 254 -20.46 -1.07 6.14
N ALA A 255 -21.43 -0.31 6.65
CA ALA A 255 -22.86 -0.55 6.41
C ALA A 255 -23.26 -0.40 4.93
N ALA A 256 -22.55 0.44 4.16
CA ALA A 256 -22.71 0.52 2.71
C ALA A 256 -22.06 -0.65 1.95
N GLY A 257 -21.46 -1.63 2.64
CA GLY A 257 -20.79 -2.77 2.02
C GLY A 257 -19.39 -2.46 1.46
N ILE A 258 -18.79 -1.33 1.84
CA ILE A 258 -17.40 -1.00 1.49
C ILE A 258 -16.48 -1.73 2.45
N VAL A 259 -15.46 -2.41 1.92
CA VAL A 259 -14.47 -3.11 2.74
C VAL A 259 -13.69 -2.08 3.56
N THR A 260 -13.92 -2.05 4.87
CA THR A 260 -13.40 -1.00 5.73
C THR A 260 -12.47 -1.56 6.80
N HIS A 261 -11.39 -0.85 7.07
CA HIS A 261 -10.51 -1.08 8.23
C HIS A 261 -9.99 0.24 8.76
N THR A 262 -9.43 0.22 9.97
CA THR A 262 -8.82 1.41 10.56
C THR A 262 -7.32 1.46 10.31
N ASN A 263 -6.76 2.67 10.33
CA ASN A 263 -5.33 2.87 10.43
C ASN A 263 -5.00 3.82 11.58
N THR A 264 -4.01 3.47 12.39
CA THR A 264 -3.52 4.31 13.50
C THR A 264 -2.07 4.69 13.25
N THR A 265 -1.77 5.98 13.39
CA THR A 265 -0.40 6.49 13.45
C THR A 265 0.11 6.35 14.88
N LEU A 266 0.90 5.32 15.14
CA LEU A 266 1.51 5.05 16.45
C LEU A 266 2.48 6.19 16.81
N CYS A 267 2.21 6.84 17.92
CA CYS A 267 3.04 7.89 18.51
C CYS A 267 3.03 7.75 20.03
N ARG A 268 3.90 8.49 20.72
CA ARG A 268 4.03 8.44 22.18
C ARG A 268 2.71 8.67 22.90
N TRP A 269 1.85 9.55 22.36
CA TRP A 269 0.60 9.95 23.01
C TRP A 269 -0.48 8.87 22.98
N ASN A 270 -0.44 7.93 22.02
CA ASN A 270 -1.38 6.79 21.96
C ASN A 270 -0.74 5.44 22.27
N ALA A 271 0.57 5.37 22.50
CA ALA A 271 1.29 4.13 22.78
C ALA A 271 0.67 3.31 23.91
N ALA A 272 0.20 3.97 24.98
CA ALA A 272 -0.44 3.33 26.12
C ALA A 272 -1.79 2.67 25.78
N GLU A 273 -2.49 3.16 24.75
CA GLU A 273 -3.76 2.59 24.26
C GLU A 273 -3.59 1.67 23.05
N ALA A 274 -2.41 1.62 22.44
CA ALA A 274 -2.21 0.95 21.16
C ALA A 274 -2.60 -0.55 21.19
N ALA A 275 -2.28 -1.24 22.29
CA ALA A 275 -2.63 -2.65 22.48
C ALA A 275 -4.14 -2.91 22.68
N LEU A 276 -4.95 -1.86 22.88
CA LEU A 276 -6.41 -1.96 22.99
C LEU A 276 -7.12 -1.81 21.63
N LEU A 277 -6.41 -1.35 20.59
CA LEU A 277 -6.97 -1.18 19.24
C LEU A 277 -7.57 -2.45 18.64
N PRO A 278 -7.01 -3.67 18.83
CA PRO A 278 -7.60 -4.88 18.28
C PRO A 278 -9.00 -5.15 18.82
N GLU A 279 -9.19 -5.07 20.14
CA GLU A 279 -10.50 -5.25 20.78
C GLU A 279 -11.45 -4.14 20.37
N PHE A 280 -10.97 -2.89 20.29
CA PHE A 280 -11.76 -1.78 19.78
C PHE A 280 -12.24 -2.01 18.33
N ALA A 281 -11.35 -2.47 17.44
CA ALA A 281 -11.71 -2.78 16.06
C ALA A 281 -12.77 -3.88 15.98
N ARG A 282 -12.64 -4.94 16.78
CA ARG A 282 -13.59 -6.05 16.83
C ARG A 282 -14.93 -5.63 17.45
N ASP A 283 -14.92 -5.09 18.66
CA ASP A 283 -16.12 -4.94 19.48
C ASP A 283 -16.88 -3.65 19.19
N VAL A 284 -16.16 -2.57 18.83
CA VAL A 284 -16.79 -1.27 18.54
C VAL A 284 -17.08 -1.11 17.06
N LEU A 285 -16.19 -1.56 16.17
CA LEU A 285 -16.33 -1.36 14.73
C LEU A 285 -16.78 -2.61 13.96
N ALA A 286 -16.74 -3.79 14.58
CA ALA A 286 -16.97 -5.07 13.90
C ALA A 286 -16.02 -5.29 12.71
N PHE A 287 -14.78 -4.81 12.82
CA PHE A 287 -13.76 -4.96 11.79
C PHE A 287 -12.86 -6.16 12.10
N PRO A 288 -12.66 -7.08 11.14
CA PRO A 288 -11.82 -8.26 11.34
C PRO A 288 -10.32 -7.94 11.25
N ARG A 289 -9.97 -6.68 10.95
CA ARG A 289 -8.60 -6.25 10.72
C ARG A 289 -8.40 -4.76 10.96
N PHE A 290 -7.17 -4.38 11.26
CA PHE A 290 -6.73 -3.00 11.36
C PHE A 290 -5.26 -2.88 10.91
N SER A 291 -4.84 -1.65 10.65
CA SER A 291 -3.46 -1.36 10.32
C SER A 291 -2.87 -0.28 11.22
N MET A 292 -1.54 -0.25 11.29
CA MET A 292 -0.81 0.82 11.94
C MET A 292 0.45 1.19 11.16
N ASN A 293 0.87 2.43 11.31
CA ASN A 293 2.15 2.94 10.88
C ASN A 293 2.79 3.70 12.04
N LEU A 294 4.12 3.74 12.08
CA LEU A 294 4.86 4.62 12.97
C LEU A 294 4.72 6.07 12.51
N MET A 295 4.57 6.98 13.47
CA MET A 295 4.69 8.41 13.23
C MET A 295 6.09 8.74 12.70
N MET A 296 6.13 9.49 11.60
CA MET A 296 7.37 10.00 11.00
C MET A 296 7.59 11.45 11.42
N PRO A 297 8.77 11.83 11.96
CA PRO A 297 9.03 13.20 12.41
C PRO A 297 9.25 14.14 11.21
N VAL A 298 8.16 14.46 10.52
CA VAL A 298 8.10 15.35 9.35
C VAL A 298 6.91 16.28 9.49
N GLY A 299 6.90 17.39 8.75
CA GLY A 299 5.81 18.37 8.83
C GLY A 299 5.63 18.90 10.26
N ALA A 300 4.38 18.92 10.75
CA ALA A 300 4.09 19.35 12.12
C ALA A 300 4.74 18.46 13.18
N ALA A 301 4.89 17.17 12.90
CA ALA A 301 5.43 16.19 13.84
C ALA A 301 6.92 16.43 14.15
N ALA A 302 7.67 16.99 13.20
CA ALA A 302 9.10 17.30 13.38
C ALA A 302 9.36 18.33 14.47
N GLN A 303 8.34 19.07 14.89
CA GLN A 303 8.47 20.15 15.89
C GLN A 303 8.13 19.69 17.32
N ASP A 304 7.63 18.46 17.51
CA ASP A 304 7.17 17.96 18.80
C ASP A 304 7.77 16.59 19.13
N GLU A 305 8.91 16.62 19.81
CA GLU A 305 9.60 15.42 20.32
C GLU A 305 8.72 14.60 21.27
N SER A 306 7.70 15.19 21.90
CA SER A 306 6.82 14.48 22.82
C SER A 306 5.94 13.44 22.12
N LEU A 307 5.81 13.50 20.80
CA LEU A 307 5.10 12.50 19.98
C LEU A 307 5.99 11.32 19.58
N VAL A 308 7.32 11.46 19.64
CA VAL A 308 8.23 10.53 18.96
C VAL A 308 8.41 9.23 19.73
N ILE A 309 8.28 8.11 19.01
CA ILE A 309 8.74 6.78 19.43
C ILE A 309 9.96 6.45 18.58
N GLY A 310 11.08 6.15 19.25
CA GLY A 310 12.30 5.78 18.55
C GLY A 310 12.22 4.39 17.94
N TYR A 311 13.00 4.10 16.90
CA TYR A 311 13.09 2.74 16.36
C TYR A 311 13.58 1.72 17.39
N ALA A 312 14.46 2.11 18.32
CA ALA A 312 14.92 1.27 19.42
C ALA A 312 13.78 0.84 20.36
N GLU A 313 12.70 1.63 20.43
CA GLU A 313 11.52 1.36 21.27
C GLU A 313 10.35 0.77 20.47
N ALA A 314 10.23 1.09 19.18
CA ALA A 314 9.10 0.74 18.34
C ALA A 314 8.78 -0.77 18.36
N GLY A 315 9.79 -1.63 18.38
CA GLY A 315 9.62 -3.09 18.41
C GLY A 315 8.76 -3.59 19.57
N ALA A 316 8.94 -3.03 20.78
CA ALA A 316 8.17 -3.45 21.96
C ALA A 316 6.67 -3.10 21.81
N HIS A 317 6.36 -1.92 21.26
CA HIS A 317 4.97 -1.52 21.00
C HIS A 317 4.34 -2.38 19.91
N ILE A 318 5.08 -2.66 18.82
CA ILE A 318 4.59 -3.51 17.72
C ILE A 318 4.28 -4.92 18.22
N GLU A 319 5.15 -5.52 19.04
CA GLU A 319 4.92 -6.84 19.63
C GLU A 319 3.72 -6.88 20.57
N ALA A 320 3.54 -5.85 21.41
CA ALA A 320 2.39 -5.76 22.29
C ALA A 320 1.08 -5.73 21.50
N VAL A 321 1.02 -4.91 20.45
CA VAL A 321 -0.14 -4.84 19.54
C VAL A 321 -0.35 -6.14 18.79
N ARG A 322 0.71 -6.76 18.26
CA ARG A 322 0.64 -8.05 17.55
C ARG A 322 0.05 -9.14 18.45
N THR A 323 0.57 -9.25 19.67
CA THR A 323 0.09 -10.23 20.65
C THR A 323 -1.38 -9.99 20.99
N ALA A 324 -1.77 -8.73 21.24
CA ALA A 324 -3.16 -8.39 21.51
C ALA A 324 -4.07 -8.70 20.31
N ALA A 325 -3.61 -8.47 19.08
CA ALA A 325 -4.36 -8.78 17.87
C ALA A 325 -4.56 -10.29 17.66
N GLU A 326 -3.53 -11.10 17.91
CA GLU A 326 -3.61 -12.56 17.90
C GLU A 326 -4.62 -13.08 18.93
N LEU A 327 -4.57 -12.56 20.16
CA LEU A 327 -5.53 -12.91 21.22
C LEU A 327 -6.96 -12.48 20.88
N ALA A 328 -7.12 -11.33 20.20
CA ALA A 328 -8.42 -10.82 19.81
C ALA A 328 -9.00 -11.50 18.56
N GLY A 329 -8.20 -12.26 17.80
CA GLY A 329 -8.57 -12.86 16.52
C GLY A 329 -8.73 -11.83 15.40
N VAL A 330 -7.96 -10.74 15.44
CA VAL A 330 -8.03 -9.61 14.50
C VAL A 330 -6.73 -9.54 13.69
N GLU A 331 -6.84 -9.43 12.36
CA GLU A 331 -5.65 -9.30 11.50
C GLU A 331 -4.98 -7.93 11.71
N PHE A 332 -3.70 -7.96 12.08
CA PHE A 332 -2.87 -6.77 12.27
C PHE A 332 -1.93 -6.54 11.08
N MET A 333 -1.99 -5.35 10.50
CA MET A 333 -1.12 -4.94 9.39
C MET A 333 -0.21 -3.79 9.81
N TRP A 334 1.10 -4.03 9.84
CA TRP A 334 2.09 -2.96 10.04
C TRP A 334 2.59 -2.40 8.70
N TYR A 335 2.69 -1.08 8.55
CA TYR A 335 3.11 -0.43 7.30
C TYR A 335 4.46 0.27 7.35
N SER A 336 4.87 0.81 8.50
CA SER A 336 6.09 1.61 8.54
C SER A 336 7.35 0.77 8.46
N PRO A 337 8.40 1.27 7.80
CA PRO A 337 9.70 0.65 7.87
C PRO A 337 10.27 0.71 9.29
N VAL A 338 10.84 -0.39 9.75
CA VAL A 338 11.60 -0.49 10.99
C VAL A 338 12.90 -1.23 10.68
N PRO A 339 14.07 -0.77 11.16
CA PRO A 339 15.33 -1.44 10.89
C PRO A 339 15.29 -2.90 11.35
N LEU A 340 15.56 -3.85 10.44
CA LEU A 340 15.52 -5.29 10.78
C LEU A 340 16.49 -5.67 11.90
N CYS A 341 17.56 -4.91 12.10
CA CYS A 341 18.53 -5.10 13.18
C CYS A 341 18.04 -4.63 14.56
N LEU A 342 16.96 -3.85 14.61
CA LEU A 342 16.30 -3.42 15.85
C LEU A 342 15.02 -4.23 16.08
N TYR A 343 14.24 -4.44 15.02
CA TYR A 343 13.05 -5.26 15.06
C TYR A 343 12.78 -5.89 13.69
N ASN A 344 12.92 -7.22 13.61
CA ASN A 344 12.78 -7.95 12.36
C ASN A 344 11.30 -8.23 12.06
N THR A 345 10.67 -7.37 11.28
CA THR A 345 9.27 -7.48 10.86
C THR A 345 8.98 -8.75 10.04
N ILE A 346 9.96 -9.27 9.30
CA ILE A 346 9.80 -10.50 8.51
C ILE A 346 9.73 -11.72 9.43
N ALA A 347 10.66 -11.83 10.38
CA ALA A 347 10.70 -12.94 11.33
C ALA A 347 9.46 -12.98 12.24
N ASN A 348 8.86 -11.82 12.51
CA ASN A 348 7.63 -11.69 13.31
C ASN A 348 6.34 -11.71 12.46
N GLY A 349 6.41 -12.18 11.21
CA GLY A 349 5.22 -12.42 10.38
C GLY A 349 4.52 -11.17 9.82
N LEU A 350 5.08 -9.98 10.01
CA LEU A 350 4.52 -8.71 9.50
C LEU A 350 4.93 -8.46 8.04
N GLY A 351 5.90 -9.21 7.53
CA GLY A 351 6.41 -9.14 6.16
C GLY A 351 7.50 -8.09 5.97
N ASN A 352 7.99 -7.94 4.73
CA ASN A 352 9.02 -6.95 4.40
C ASN A 352 8.45 -5.53 4.48
N LYS A 353 9.10 -4.67 5.27
CA LYS A 353 8.78 -3.24 5.44
C LYS A 353 9.97 -2.36 5.08
N GLY A 354 10.51 -2.53 3.88
CA GLY A 354 11.48 -1.60 3.31
C GLY A 354 10.83 -0.26 2.95
N CYS A 355 11.64 0.81 2.88
CA CYS A 355 11.19 2.09 2.37
C CYS A 355 10.65 1.94 0.93
N SER A 356 9.43 2.41 0.65
CA SER A 356 8.79 2.36 -0.67
C SER A 356 9.02 3.60 -1.53
N ALA A 357 9.94 4.50 -1.13
CA ALA A 357 10.15 5.76 -1.82
C ALA A 357 10.57 5.56 -3.29
N CYS A 358 9.70 5.98 -4.23
CA CYS A 358 9.75 5.66 -5.66
C CYS A 358 9.86 4.16 -6.00
N ASP A 359 9.62 3.26 -5.05
CA ASP A 359 9.85 1.82 -5.16
C ASP A 359 8.55 1.10 -4.83
N GLY A 360 7.82 0.73 -5.89
CA GLY A 360 6.49 0.14 -5.78
C GLY A 360 5.36 1.13 -5.46
N LEU A 361 5.67 2.37 -5.04
CA LEU A 361 4.67 3.42 -4.77
C LEU A 361 4.83 4.61 -5.73
N LEU A 362 3.72 5.05 -6.29
CA LEU A 362 3.58 6.32 -7.00
C LEU A 362 2.69 7.27 -6.18
N SER A 363 3.29 8.28 -5.56
CA SER A 363 2.58 9.26 -4.73
C SER A 363 2.44 10.58 -5.47
N ILE A 364 1.21 11.08 -5.62
CA ILE A 364 0.93 12.32 -6.37
C ILE A 364 0.26 13.36 -5.46
N GLY A 365 0.84 14.56 -5.41
CA GLY A 365 0.28 15.72 -4.71
C GLY A 365 -0.84 16.44 -5.49
N PRO A 366 -1.59 17.37 -4.86
CA PRO A 366 -2.69 18.10 -5.51
C PRO A 366 -2.27 18.95 -6.71
N GLY A 367 -0.97 19.22 -6.85
CA GLY A 367 -0.41 19.93 -7.99
C GLY A 367 0.04 19.07 -9.16
N GLY A 368 -0.14 17.75 -9.08
CA GLY A 368 0.39 16.79 -10.05
C GLY A 368 1.85 16.40 -9.79
N ASP A 369 2.46 16.96 -8.74
CA ASP A 369 3.83 16.66 -8.32
C ASP A 369 3.94 15.20 -7.86
N VAL A 370 4.95 14.49 -8.35
CA VAL A 370 5.25 13.12 -7.91
C VAL A 370 6.24 13.21 -6.76
N LEU A 371 5.83 12.70 -5.60
CA LEU A 371 6.65 12.64 -4.40
C LEU A 371 7.28 11.24 -4.27
N PRO A 372 8.48 11.12 -3.67
CA PRO A 372 9.04 9.81 -3.38
C PRO A 372 8.10 8.93 -2.54
N CYS A 373 7.49 9.50 -1.51
CA CYS A 373 6.36 8.95 -0.77
C CYS A 373 5.50 10.11 -0.23
N SER A 374 4.31 9.83 0.30
CA SER A 374 3.40 10.85 0.84
C SER A 374 4.04 11.79 1.87
N SER A 375 4.99 11.29 2.66
CA SER A 375 5.67 12.06 3.72
C SER A 375 6.88 12.87 3.25
N TRP A 376 7.25 12.77 1.97
CA TRP A 376 8.46 13.38 1.42
C TRP A 376 8.08 14.62 0.62
N ASP A 377 8.55 15.80 1.04
CA ASP A 377 8.14 17.11 0.51
C ASP A 377 8.84 17.52 -0.79
N GLU A 378 10.00 16.93 -1.08
CA GLU A 378 10.78 17.19 -2.30
C GLU A 378 10.30 16.33 -3.49
N PRO A 379 9.64 16.91 -4.52
CA PRO A 379 9.14 16.16 -5.66
C PRO A 379 10.24 15.69 -6.62
N VAL A 380 9.99 14.60 -7.33
CA VAL A 380 10.86 14.03 -8.37
C VAL A 380 10.45 14.39 -9.80
N GLY A 381 9.32 15.08 -9.96
CA GLY A 381 8.78 15.57 -11.24
C GLY A 381 7.28 15.88 -11.12
N ASN A 382 6.61 16.18 -12.23
CA ASN A 382 5.17 16.53 -12.22
C ASN A 382 4.43 15.91 -13.43
N LEU A 383 3.37 15.14 -13.19
CA LEU A 383 2.63 14.40 -14.24
C LEU A 383 1.70 15.27 -15.09
N LEU A 384 1.42 16.51 -14.69
CA LEU A 384 0.69 17.47 -15.50
C LEU A 384 1.61 18.19 -16.48
N ALA A 385 2.89 18.31 -16.15
CA ALA A 385 3.91 18.97 -16.96
C ALA A 385 4.71 18.00 -17.84
N GLU A 386 4.94 16.77 -17.39
CA GLU A 386 5.89 15.84 -18.02
C GLU A 386 5.30 14.44 -18.22
N PRO A 387 5.73 13.69 -19.26
CA PRO A 387 5.35 12.29 -19.42
C PRO A 387 5.80 11.44 -18.22
N PHE A 388 4.97 10.45 -17.86
CA PHE A 388 5.22 9.53 -16.75
C PHE A 388 6.60 8.89 -16.81
N GLU A 389 7.03 8.42 -17.99
CA GLU A 389 8.30 7.72 -18.13
C GLU A 389 9.49 8.62 -17.77
N LYS A 390 9.42 9.91 -18.14
CA LYS A 390 10.45 10.90 -17.80
C LYS A 390 10.52 11.15 -16.29
N VAL A 391 9.37 11.30 -15.63
CA VAL A 391 9.31 11.52 -14.18
C VAL A 391 9.80 10.28 -13.42
N TRP A 392 9.30 9.10 -13.79
CA TRP A 392 9.62 7.85 -13.11
C TRP A 392 11.09 7.44 -13.31
N SER A 393 11.68 7.71 -14.49
CA SER A 393 13.09 7.45 -14.78
C SER A 393 14.04 8.58 -14.38
N SER A 394 13.52 9.66 -13.79
CA SER A 394 14.34 10.80 -13.39
C SER A 394 15.48 10.39 -12.46
N ARG A 395 16.57 11.16 -12.48
CA ARG A 395 17.72 10.92 -11.59
C ARG A 395 17.29 10.91 -10.11
N ALA A 396 16.35 11.77 -9.73
CA ALA A 396 15.85 11.83 -8.36
C ALA A 396 15.08 10.56 -7.98
N ALA A 397 14.16 10.10 -8.83
CA ALA A 397 13.41 8.86 -8.62
C ALA A 397 14.33 7.62 -8.61
N ALA A 398 15.30 7.57 -9.52
CA ALA A 398 16.28 6.49 -9.60
C ALA A 398 17.15 6.40 -8.33
N ARG A 399 17.60 7.54 -7.78
CA ARG A 399 18.33 7.59 -6.50
C ARG A 399 17.50 7.06 -5.34
N CYS A 400 16.20 7.38 -5.29
CA CYS A 400 15.29 6.88 -4.27
C CYS A 400 15.09 5.36 -4.39
N ARG A 401 14.85 4.83 -5.60
CA ARG A 401 14.75 3.38 -5.85
C ARG A 401 16.01 2.61 -5.51
N ALA A 402 17.16 3.18 -5.84
CA ALA A 402 18.47 2.60 -5.52
C ALA A 402 18.85 2.76 -4.03
N LYS A 403 17.98 3.35 -3.20
CA LYS A 403 18.20 3.56 -1.76
C LYS A 403 19.51 4.29 -1.46
N MET A 404 19.93 5.23 -2.32
CA MET A 404 21.20 5.95 -2.19
C MET A 404 21.27 6.90 -0.98
N PHE A 405 20.18 7.04 -0.24
CA PHE A 405 20.11 7.74 1.04
C PHE A 405 20.52 6.87 2.23
N ALA A 406 20.66 5.56 2.04
CA ALA A 406 20.97 4.65 3.13
C ALA A 406 22.34 4.95 3.74
N HIS A 407 22.42 4.86 5.07
CA HIS A 407 23.68 5.00 5.79
C HIS A 407 24.71 3.96 5.28
N PRO A 408 26.02 4.27 5.21
CA PRO A 408 27.03 3.34 4.71
C PRO A 408 27.03 1.97 5.41
N ARG A 409 26.77 1.95 6.73
CA ARG A 409 26.61 0.68 7.49
C ARG A 409 25.42 -0.15 7.01
N CYS A 410 24.31 0.48 6.65
CA CYS A 410 23.16 -0.23 6.11
C CYS A 410 23.43 -0.71 4.69
N ALA A 411 24.08 0.10 3.85
CA ALA A 411 24.42 -0.26 2.48
C ALA A 411 25.38 -1.46 2.39
N ALA A 412 26.24 -1.65 3.40
CA ALA A 412 27.15 -2.80 3.50
C ALA A 412 26.53 -4.04 4.20
N CYS A 413 25.28 -3.98 4.67
CA CYS A 413 24.65 -5.06 5.40
C CYS A 413 24.13 -6.16 4.45
N GLU A 414 24.33 -7.43 4.82
CA GLU A 414 23.83 -8.59 4.06
C GLU A 414 22.30 -8.61 3.92
N HIS A 415 21.57 -7.99 4.87
CA HIS A 415 20.11 -7.91 4.85
C HIS A 415 19.58 -6.63 4.17
N PHE A 416 20.44 -5.85 3.51
CA PHE A 416 20.07 -4.55 2.94
C PHE A 416 18.94 -4.65 1.93
N THR A 417 18.93 -5.66 1.07
CA THR A 417 17.88 -5.88 0.07
C THR A 417 16.49 -6.11 0.69
N ALA A 418 16.43 -6.61 1.92
CA ALA A 418 15.15 -6.74 2.64
C ALA A 418 14.83 -5.51 3.50
N CYS A 419 15.83 -4.87 4.10
CA CYS A 419 15.63 -3.79 5.07
C CYS A 419 15.52 -2.38 4.45
N HIS A 420 16.29 -2.13 3.38
CA HIS A 420 16.51 -0.82 2.75
C HIS A 420 17.03 0.29 3.70
N GLY A 421 17.48 -0.05 4.91
CA GLY A 421 17.94 0.92 5.90
C GLY A 421 16.82 1.75 6.54
N ALA A 422 15.58 1.25 6.53
CA ALA A 422 14.38 1.91 7.06
C ALA A 422 14.08 3.29 6.43
N CYS A 423 13.29 4.15 7.11
CA CYS A 423 12.88 5.44 6.54
C CYS A 423 14.01 6.48 6.62
N PRO A 424 14.47 7.07 5.49
CA PRO A 424 15.47 8.13 5.51
C PRO A 424 15.02 9.41 6.20
N LEU A 425 13.72 9.73 6.16
CA LEU A 425 13.19 10.95 6.77
C LEU A 425 13.31 10.90 8.30
N TYR A 426 13.16 9.72 8.89
CA TYR A 426 13.42 9.51 10.32
C TYR A 426 14.88 9.81 10.64
N TRP A 427 15.81 9.22 9.88
CA TRP A 427 17.23 9.38 10.12
C TRP A 427 17.74 10.80 9.85
N ARG A 428 17.15 11.53 8.90
CA ARG A 428 17.42 12.96 8.70
C ARG A 428 17.12 13.78 9.95
N HIS A 429 16.06 13.42 10.68
CA HIS A 429 15.65 14.11 11.90
C HIS A 429 16.44 13.65 13.14
N ARG A 430 16.55 12.34 13.33
CA ARG A 430 17.05 11.71 14.57
C ARG A 430 18.54 11.34 14.56
N GLY A 431 19.21 11.45 13.42
CA GLY A 431 20.55 10.90 13.24
C GLY A 431 20.54 9.36 13.26
N TYR A 432 21.70 8.74 13.46
CA TYR A 432 21.89 7.29 13.31
C TYR A 432 22.31 6.57 14.61
N GLU A 433 22.16 7.21 15.76
CA GLU A 433 22.64 6.71 17.05
C GLU A 433 21.95 5.41 17.49
N GLU A 434 20.70 5.21 17.08
CA GLU A 434 19.93 3.99 17.36
C GLU A 434 20.41 2.77 16.54
N LEU A 435 21.22 2.97 15.50
CA LEU A 435 21.75 1.83 14.75
C LEU A 435 22.78 1.09 15.60
N PRO A 436 22.62 -0.23 15.82
CA PRO A 436 23.55 -0.99 16.62
C PRO A 436 24.95 -0.92 16.02
N TRP A 437 25.94 -0.61 16.85
CA TRP A 437 27.34 -0.66 16.43
C TRP A 437 27.76 -2.12 16.33
N ARG A 438 27.97 -2.61 15.10
CA ARG A 438 28.65 -3.87 14.85
C ARG A 438 29.98 -3.56 14.15
N PRO A 439 31.13 -3.72 14.84
CA PRO A 439 32.42 -3.37 14.24
C PRO A 439 32.82 -4.31 13.11
N HIS A 440 32.31 -5.54 13.08
CA HIS A 440 32.68 -6.56 12.13
C HIS A 440 31.44 -7.39 11.79
N CYS A 441 30.96 -7.25 10.56
CA CYS A 441 30.17 -8.27 9.89
C CYS A 441 31.14 -9.31 9.33
#